data_AF-A0A380NZG9-F1
#
_entry.id   AF-A0A380NZG9-F1
#
_cell.length_a   1.000
_cell.length_b   1.000
_cell.length_c   1.000
_cell.angle_alpha   90.00
_cell.angle_beta   90.00
_cell.angle_gamma   90.00
#
_symmetry.space_group_name_H-M   'P 1'
#
loop_
_entity.id
_entity.type
_entity.pdbx_description
1 polymer ?
#
loop_
_entity_poly.entity_id
_entity_poly.type
_entity_poly.pdbx_seq_one_letter_code
_entity_poly.pdbx_strand_id
1 'polypeptide(L)'
;MPVELDDDLAEEITTMALDAYRALGLVGLTRMDFLVDKNGVPYLGEPNTLPGFTNISLYPQMWEVSGLSYSQLIDEIIDYGLAEFERNNKLSYDFIALGDEKLDKKLQRRTCRIVTNIKTDGIVPSVFYHVWGAFFSRRFSV
;
A
#
# COMPACT_ATOMS: atom_id res chain seq x y z
N MET A 1 3.56 16.33 17.00
CA MET A 1 2.48 16.27 18.01
C MET A 1 1.24 15.78 17.29
N PRO A 2 0.67 14.64 17.68
CA PRO A 2 -0.44 14.04 16.93
C PRO A 2 -1.71 14.90 17.08
N VAL A 3 -2.59 14.88 16.08
CA VAL A 3 -3.85 15.65 16.05
C VAL A 3 -4.86 14.95 16.95
N GLU A 4 -5.40 15.66 17.95
CA GLU A 4 -6.49 15.13 18.76
C GLU A 4 -7.74 14.95 17.90
N LEU A 5 -8.13 13.70 17.70
CA LEU A 5 -9.31 13.28 16.97
C LEU A 5 -10.17 12.45 17.93
N ASP A 6 -11.48 12.44 17.68
CA ASP A 6 -12.38 11.47 18.28
C ASP A 6 -11.97 10.05 17.87
N ASP A 7 -12.09 9.08 18.78
CA ASP A 7 -11.62 7.72 18.55
C ASP A 7 -12.34 7.06 17.36
N ASP A 8 -13.65 7.33 17.18
CA ASP A 8 -14.43 6.77 16.07
C ASP A 8 -13.96 7.34 14.72
N LEU A 9 -13.67 8.64 14.69
CA LEU A 9 -13.16 9.32 13.49
C LEU A 9 -11.74 8.84 13.14
N ALA A 10 -10.90 8.64 14.15
CA ALA A 10 -9.57 8.08 13.99
C ALA A 10 -9.63 6.67 13.36
N GLU A 11 -10.52 5.80 13.84
CA GLU A 11 -10.73 4.47 13.30
C GLU A 11 -11.27 4.49 11.86
N GLU A 12 -12.19 5.40 11.55
CA GLU A 12 -12.74 5.57 10.20
C GLU A 12 -11.64 5.99 9.20
N ILE A 13 -10.87 7.04 9.51
CA ILE A 13 -9.75 7.51 8.68
C ILE A 13 -8.72 6.40 8.45
N THR A 14 -8.43 5.62 9.50
CA THR A 14 -7.52 4.48 9.45
C THR A 14 -7.97 3.44 8.44
N THR A 15 -9.23 3.04 8.55
CA THR A 15 -9.84 2.04 7.69
C THR A 15 -9.88 2.51 6.24
N MET A 16 -10.26 3.78 6.02
CA MET A 16 -10.26 4.38 4.68
C MET A 16 -8.85 4.43 4.07
N ALA A 17 -7.82 4.76 4.85
CA ALA A 17 -6.43 4.82 4.38
C ALA A 17 -5.92 3.44 3.96
N LEU A 18 -6.22 2.42 4.78
CA LEU A 18 -5.95 1.00 4.53
C LEU A 18 -6.59 0.52 3.23
N ASP A 19 -7.88 0.79 3.05
CA ASP A 19 -8.63 0.35 1.88
C ASP A 19 -8.19 1.08 0.62
N ALA A 20 -7.92 2.39 0.70
CA ALA A 20 -7.37 3.14 -0.41
C ALA A 20 -5.98 2.63 -0.82
N TYR A 21 -5.11 2.34 0.15
CA TYR A 21 -3.77 1.79 -0.12
C TYR A 21 -3.85 0.48 -0.91
N ARG A 22 -4.76 -0.42 -0.52
CA ARG A 22 -5.02 -1.69 -1.21
C ARG A 22 -5.66 -1.50 -2.58
N ALA A 23 -6.69 -0.65 -2.66
CA ALA A 23 -7.43 -0.40 -3.90
C ALA A 23 -6.55 0.22 -4.99
N LEU A 24 -5.59 1.07 -4.60
CA LEU A 24 -4.62 1.70 -5.49
C LEU A 24 -3.42 0.79 -5.80
N GLY A 25 -3.30 -0.38 -5.18
CA GLY A 25 -2.18 -1.30 -5.37
C GLY A 25 -0.84 -0.72 -4.96
N LEU A 26 -0.83 0.15 -3.93
CA LEU A 26 0.39 0.79 -3.45
C LEU A 26 1.27 -0.22 -2.72
N VAL A 27 2.57 0.03 -2.76
CA VAL A 27 3.59 -0.82 -2.10
C VAL A 27 4.65 0.07 -1.45
N GLY A 28 5.20 -0.39 -0.33
CA GLY A 28 6.18 0.36 0.44
C GLY A 28 5.51 1.47 1.24
N LEU A 29 5.92 2.72 1.04
CA LEU A 29 5.39 3.86 1.78
C LEU A 29 4.34 4.65 1.00
N THR A 30 3.40 5.24 1.73
CA THR A 30 2.50 6.29 1.23
C THR A 30 1.99 7.09 2.42
N ARG A 31 1.79 8.40 2.24
CA ARG A 31 1.02 9.23 3.16
C ARG A 31 -0.37 9.47 2.55
N MET A 32 -1.43 9.21 3.31
CA MET A 32 -2.80 9.49 2.89
C MET A 32 -3.25 10.80 3.55
N ASP A 33 -3.61 11.78 2.74
CA ASP A 33 -4.04 13.08 3.24
C ASP A 33 -5.57 13.17 3.21
N PHE A 34 -6.15 13.52 4.35
CA PHE A 34 -7.59 13.60 4.55
C PHE A 34 -8.03 15.04 4.82
N LEU A 35 -9.23 15.37 4.34
CA LEU A 35 -9.98 16.55 4.74
C LEU A 35 -11.13 16.09 5.64
N VAL A 36 -11.32 16.74 6.77
CA VAL A 36 -12.45 16.47 7.68
C VAL A 36 -13.36 17.68 7.66
N ASP A 37 -14.66 17.47 7.41
CA ASP A 37 -15.63 18.56 7.42
C ASP A 37 -16.05 18.97 8.85
N LYS A 38 -16.86 20.02 8.96
CA LYS A 38 -17.33 20.55 10.24
C LYS A 38 -18.22 19.58 11.05
N ASN A 39 -18.76 18.54 10.41
CA ASN A 39 -19.57 17.52 11.05
C ASN A 39 -18.74 16.29 11.44
N GLY A 40 -17.42 16.33 11.23
CA GLY A 40 -16.52 15.22 11.51
C GLY A 40 -16.49 14.16 10.41
N VAL A 41 -16.99 14.44 9.19
CA VAL A 41 -16.95 13.46 8.11
C VAL A 41 -15.58 13.50 7.41
N PRO A 42 -14.84 12.38 7.33
CA PRO A 42 -13.56 12.32 6.63
C PRO A 42 -13.73 12.12 5.12
N TYR A 43 -12.89 12.80 4.34
CA TYR A 43 -12.79 12.66 2.89
C TYR A 43 -11.33 12.41 2.53
N LEU A 44 -11.05 11.30 1.82
CA LEU A 44 -9.72 11.06 1.28
C LEU A 44 -9.44 12.09 0.18
N GLY A 45 -8.42 12.92 0.39
CA GLY A 45 -8.00 13.95 -0.54
C GLY A 45 -7.04 13.40 -1.58
N GLU A 46 -5.82 13.07 -1.14
CA GLU A 46 -4.78 12.55 -2.03
C GLU A 46 -3.86 11.51 -1.37
N PRO A 47 -3.45 10.49 -2.14
CA PRO A 47 -2.31 9.65 -1.78
C PRO A 47 -0.99 10.31 -2.21
N ASN A 48 -0.05 10.44 -1.28
CA ASN A 48 1.32 10.86 -1.53
C ASN A 48 2.24 9.63 -1.49
N THR A 49 2.56 9.07 -2.67
CA THR A 49 3.37 7.85 -2.80
C THR A 49 4.86 8.06 -2.48
N LEU A 50 5.33 9.30 -2.56
CA LEU A 50 6.67 9.73 -2.14
C LEU A 50 6.54 10.99 -1.28
N PRO A 51 6.12 10.86 -0.01
CA PRO A 51 5.95 12.01 0.85
C PRO A 51 7.29 12.66 1.16
N GLY A 52 7.24 13.93 1.58
CA GLY A 52 8.41 14.61 2.14
C GLY A 52 9.04 13.76 3.26
N PHE A 53 10.34 13.54 3.18
CA PHE A 53 11.05 12.53 3.97
C PHE A 53 12.20 13.11 4.79
N THR A 54 12.27 14.43 4.99
CA THR A 54 13.24 15.01 5.92
C THR A 54 12.83 14.70 7.36
N ASN A 55 13.76 14.79 8.32
CA ASN A 55 13.46 14.59 9.75
C ASN A 55 12.39 15.55 10.31
N ILE A 56 12.15 16.69 9.66
CA ILE A 56 11.09 17.65 10.02
C ILE A 56 9.78 17.43 9.25
N SER A 57 9.76 16.49 8.30
CA SER A 57 8.56 16.20 7.52
C SER A 57 7.53 15.44 8.34
N LEU A 58 6.26 15.59 7.99
CA LEU A 58 5.16 14.97 8.73
C LEU A 58 5.25 13.44 8.72
N TYR A 59 5.67 12.83 7.61
CA TYR A 59 5.72 11.36 7.51
C TYR A 59 6.65 10.74 8.55
N PRO A 60 7.95 11.10 8.63
CA PRO A 60 8.80 10.49 9.65
C PRO A 60 8.43 10.87 11.09
N GLN A 61 7.89 12.07 11.32
CA GLN A 61 7.42 12.48 12.66
C GLN A 61 6.24 11.63 13.15
N MET A 62 5.32 11.23 12.28
CA MET A 62 4.21 10.34 12.64
C MET A 62 4.70 8.95 13.07
N TRP A 63 5.72 8.42 12.40
CA TRP A 63 6.36 7.16 12.76
C TRP A 63 7.14 7.23 14.07
N GLU A 64 7.82 8.35 14.33
CA GLU A 64 8.53 8.58 15.58
C GLU A 64 7.59 8.59 16.79
N VAL A 65 6.43 9.24 16.65
CA VAL A 65 5.36 9.21 17.67
C VAL A 65 4.84 7.77 17.89
N SER A 66 4.86 6.94 16.86
CA SER A 66 4.45 5.53 16.91
C SER A 66 5.55 4.60 17.48
N GLY A 67 6.73 5.15 17.79
CA GLY A 67 7.86 4.43 18.40
C GLY A 67 8.93 3.95 17.42
N LEU A 68 8.84 4.31 16.13
CA LEU A 68 9.84 4.00 15.11
C LEU A 68 10.75 5.21 14.88
N SER A 69 12.02 5.10 15.26
CA SER A 69 12.98 6.17 14.98
C SER A 69 13.17 6.39 13.48
N TYR A 70 13.64 7.57 13.10
CA TYR A 70 13.91 7.92 11.71
C TYR A 70 14.81 6.89 10.99
N SER A 71 15.86 6.41 11.65
CA SER A 71 16.76 5.39 11.09
C SER A 71 16.08 4.04 10.91
N GLN A 72 15.31 3.59 11.91
CA GLN A 72 14.56 2.33 11.81
C GLN A 72 13.51 2.40 10.70
N LEU A 73 12.84 3.53 10.53
CA LEU A 73 11.89 3.73 9.43
C LEU A 73 12.55 3.58 8.05
N ILE A 74 13.78 4.09 7.90
CA ILE A 74 14.54 3.92 6.66
C ILE A 74 14.86 2.44 6.42
N ASP A 75 15.33 1.74 7.46
CA ASP A 75 15.64 0.31 7.39
C ASP A 75 14.40 -0.51 6.96
N GLU A 76 13.25 -0.26 7.59
CA GLU A 76 11.98 -0.90 7.24
C GLU A 76 11.60 -0.68 5.76
N ILE A 77 11.74 0.55 5.25
CA ILE A 77 11.41 0.86 3.84
C ILE A 77 12.35 0.11 2.88
N ILE A 78 13.64 0.01 3.22
CA ILE A 78 14.61 -0.76 2.43
C ILE A 78 14.21 -2.23 2.41
N ASP A 79 13.88 -2.80 3.57
CA ASP A 79 13.45 -4.19 3.70
C ASP A 79 12.18 -4.48 2.89
N TYR A 80 11.17 -3.59 2.94
CA TYR A 80 9.98 -3.69 2.09
C TYR A 80 10.32 -3.66 0.60
N GLY A 81 11.26 -2.80 0.18
CA GLY A 81 11.72 -2.72 -1.21
C GLY A 81 12.39 -4.01 -1.68
N LEU A 82 13.24 -4.61 -0.84
CA LEU A 82 13.88 -5.90 -1.13
C LEU A 82 12.86 -7.04 -1.19
N ALA A 83 11.93 -7.11 -0.23
CA ALA A 83 10.88 -8.12 -0.20
C ALA A 83 9.97 -8.04 -1.44
N GLU A 84 9.60 -6.82 -1.86
CA GLU A 84 8.80 -6.61 -3.06
C GLU A 84 9.56 -6.99 -4.34
N PHE A 85 10.86 -6.69 -4.41
CA PHE A 85 11.72 -7.13 -5.51
C PHE A 85 11.76 -8.66 -5.61
N GLU A 86 11.94 -9.36 -4.49
CA GLU A 86 11.91 -10.82 -4.45
C GLU A 86 10.54 -11.40 -4.87
N ARG A 87 9.44 -10.78 -4.39
CA ARG A 87 8.08 -11.16 -4.79
C ARG A 87 7.91 -11.06 -6.30
N ASN A 88 8.36 -9.96 -6.90
CA ASN A 88 8.25 -9.73 -8.34
C ASN A 88 9.13 -10.68 -9.16
N ASN A 89 10.32 -11.05 -8.68
CA ASN A 89 11.17 -12.03 -9.35
C ASN A 89 10.56 -13.45 -9.41
N LYS A 90 9.66 -13.78 -8.48
CA LYS A 90 8.94 -15.07 -8.46
C LYS A 90 7.75 -15.11 -9.43
N LEU A 91 7.33 -13.97 -9.98
CA LEU A 91 6.26 -13.91 -10.97
C LEU A 91 6.77 -14.46 -12.31
N SER A 92 6.14 -15.52 -12.80
CA SER A 92 6.38 -16.06 -14.14
C SER A 92 5.35 -15.46 -15.09
N TYR A 93 5.81 -14.81 -16.15
CA TYR A 93 4.95 -14.34 -17.22
C TYR A 93 4.90 -15.42 -18.30
N ASP A 94 3.75 -16.08 -18.43
CA ASP A 94 3.53 -17.02 -19.52
C ASP A 94 2.67 -16.34 -20.60
N PHE A 95 3.15 -16.43 -21.83
CA PHE A 95 2.41 -15.94 -23.00
C PHE A 95 1.57 -17.08 -23.53
N ILE A 96 0.27 -17.05 -23.24
CA ILE A 96 -0.68 -17.98 -23.84
C ILE A 96 -1.20 -17.34 -25.12
N ALA A 97 -0.93 -17.99 -26.25
CA ALA A 97 -1.57 -17.63 -27.52
C ALA A 97 -3.08 -17.86 -27.36
N LEU A 98 -3.89 -16.81 -27.54
CA LEU A 98 -5.35 -16.90 -27.40
C LEU A 98 -6.03 -17.57 -28.62
N GLY A 99 -5.25 -18.08 -29.57
CA GLY A 99 -5.73 -18.56 -30.87
C GLY A 99 -5.92 -17.43 -31.89
N ASP A 100 -6.45 -17.79 -33.06
CA ASP A 100 -6.79 -16.83 -34.11
C ASP A 100 -8.22 -16.30 -33.89
N GLU A 101 -8.36 -15.00 -33.68
CA GLU A 101 -9.66 -14.34 -33.72
C GLU A 101 -10.14 -14.27 -35.18
N LYS A 102 -11.23 -14.98 -35.50
CA LYS A 102 -11.86 -14.90 -36.83
C LYS A 102 -12.63 -13.59 -36.97
N LEU A 103 -11.93 -12.50 -37.24
CA LEU A 103 -12.51 -11.32 -37.86
C LEU A 103 -12.76 -11.60 -39.35
N ASP A 104 -13.76 -10.91 -39.92
CA ASP A 104 -14.26 -11.12 -41.28
C ASP A 104 -13.11 -11.25 -42.30
N LYS A 105 -13.27 -12.12 -43.32
CA LYS A 105 -12.25 -12.88 -44.10
C LYS A 105 -10.98 -12.17 -44.61
N LYS A 106 -10.84 -10.86 -44.43
CA LYS A 106 -9.69 -10.04 -44.85
C LYS A 106 -8.73 -9.63 -43.71
N LEU A 107 -9.00 -9.89 -42.43
CA LEU A 107 -8.13 -9.41 -41.35
C LEU A 107 -7.98 -10.43 -40.20
N GLN A 108 -6.96 -11.28 -40.24
CA GLN A 108 -6.53 -12.08 -39.08
C GLN A 108 -5.49 -11.30 -38.27
N ARG A 109 -5.70 -11.15 -36.95
CA ARG A 109 -4.72 -10.60 -36.00
C ARG A 109 -4.33 -11.67 -34.99
N ARG A 110 -3.03 -11.82 -34.73
CA ARG A 110 -2.52 -12.67 -33.64
C ARG A 110 -2.63 -11.89 -32.34
N THR A 111 -3.49 -12.33 -31.43
CA THR A 111 -3.64 -11.76 -30.09
C THR A 111 -2.99 -12.67 -29.05
N CYS A 112 -2.07 -12.12 -28.27
CA CYS A 112 -1.53 -12.77 -27.08
C CYS A 112 -2.10 -12.11 -25.82
N ARG A 113 -2.40 -12.91 -24.79
CA ARG A 113 -2.69 -12.40 -23.45
C ARG A 113 -1.52 -12.72 -22.54
N ILE A 114 -1.06 -11.73 -21.80
CA ILE A 114 -0.10 -11.95 -20.72
C ILE A 114 -0.88 -12.58 -19.57
N VAL A 115 -0.48 -13.78 -19.15
CA VAL A 115 -1.01 -14.45 -17.97
C VAL A 115 0.09 -14.44 -16.92
N THR A 116 -0.19 -13.86 -15.75
CA THR A 116 0.71 -13.89 -14.60
C THR A 116 0.48 -15.17 -13.82
N ASN A 117 1.43 -16.10 -13.87
CA ASN A 117 1.44 -17.31 -13.05
C ASN A 117 2.36 -17.09 -11.85
N ILE A 118 1.84 -17.24 -10.64
CA ILE A 118 2.64 -17.22 -9.42
C ILE A 118 3.26 -18.61 -9.28
N LYS A 119 4.60 -18.72 -9.34
CA LYS A 119 5.29 -19.95 -8.93
C LYS A 119 5.17 -20.08 -7.42
N THR A 120 4.12 -20.75 -6.94
CA THR A 120 3.94 -21.01 -5.52
C THR A 120 4.70 -22.29 -5.14
N ASP A 121 5.87 -22.16 -4.53
CA ASP A 121 6.58 -23.27 -3.85
C ASP A 121 5.90 -23.61 -2.51
N GLY A 122 4.57 -23.73 -2.49
CA GLY A 122 3.80 -24.18 -1.31
C GLY A 122 3.79 -23.24 -0.10
N ILE A 123 4.39 -22.05 -0.17
CA ILE A 123 4.37 -21.05 0.91
C ILE A 123 3.42 -19.92 0.48
N VAL A 124 2.21 -19.92 1.02
CA VAL A 124 1.35 -18.73 1.05
C VAL A 124 2.04 -17.70 1.94
N PRO A 125 2.52 -16.55 1.43
CA PRO A 125 3.06 -15.53 2.30
C PRO A 125 1.86 -14.89 3.00
N SER A 126 1.76 -15.09 4.31
CA SER A 126 0.98 -14.22 5.19
C SER A 126 1.63 -12.83 5.14
N VAL A 127 1.26 -12.02 4.15
CA VAL A 127 1.64 -10.61 4.11
C VAL A 127 0.84 -9.93 5.20
N PHE A 128 1.48 -9.76 6.36
CA PHE A 128 0.97 -8.90 7.42
C PHE A 128 1.04 -7.46 6.90
N TYR A 129 -0.11 -6.92 6.50
CA TYR A 129 -0.26 -5.50 6.22
C TYR A 129 -0.31 -4.75 7.55
N HIS A 130 0.81 -4.19 8.00
CA HIS A 130 0.79 -3.11 8.99
C HIS A 130 0.70 -1.77 8.27
N VAL A 131 -0.51 -1.45 7.81
CA VAL A 131 -0.88 -0.05 7.55
C VAL A 131 -1.67 0.36 8.78
N TRP A 132 -1.02 1.14 9.63
CA TRP A 132 -1.58 1.57 10.90
C TRP A 132 -2.09 2.98 10.70
N GLY A 133 -3.40 3.12 10.77
CA GLY A 133 -3.98 4.40 11.10
C GLY A 133 -4.20 4.47 12.61
N ALA A 134 -4.03 5.69 13.09
CA ALA A 134 -4.43 6.21 14.38
C ALA A 134 -4.56 5.22 15.57
N PHE A 135 -3.49 5.09 16.37
CA PHE A 135 -3.64 5.28 17.81
C PHE A 135 -2.95 6.58 18.23
N PHE A 136 -3.77 7.50 18.69
CA PHE A 136 -3.53 8.04 20.02
C PHE A 136 -3.82 6.94 21.06
N SER A 137 -2.98 6.88 22.10
CA SER A 137 -3.26 6.21 23.38
C SER A 137 -3.07 4.68 23.48
N ARG A 138 -2.03 4.33 24.26
CA ARG A 138 -1.84 3.12 25.09
C ARG A 138 -1.14 1.91 24.48
N ARG A 139 0.17 1.92 24.72
CA ARG A 139 1.01 0.76 25.05
C ARG A 139 0.34 -0.12 26.12
N PHE A 140 0.04 -1.37 25.78
CA PHE A 140 -0.03 -2.46 26.75
C PHE A 140 0.81 -3.63 26.25
N SER A 141 1.79 -4.01 27.05
CA SER A 141 2.50 -5.29 26.99
C SER A 141 1.50 -6.45 27.04
N VAL A 142 1.67 -7.47 26.21
CA VAL A 142 2.17 -8.81 26.60
C VAL A 142 2.85 -9.45 25.38
#